data_AF-A0A839TAM1-F1
#
_entry.id   AF-A0A839TAM1-F1
#
_cell.length_a   1.000
_cell.length_b   1.000
_cell.length_c   1.000
_cell.angle_alpha   90.00
_cell.angle_beta   90.00
_cell.angle_gamma   90.00
#
_symmetry.space_group_name_H-M   'P 1'
#
loop_
_entity.id
_entity.type
_entity.pdbx_description
1 polymer ?
#
loop_
_entity_poly.entity_id
_entity_poly.type
_entity_poly.pdbx_seq_one_letter_code
_entity_poly.pdbx_strand_id
1 'polypeptide(L)'
;MADPRAVPITLSDSDHATLANGIRRRSTAQGLAMRARIVLACAEPGATNLAVAAKLGVSNLTVGKWRRRFADQGVTGLVDALRPGAPRTLLDEQIERVISTTLETLPKGATHWSTRRLAAELGMSQTAISRIWRAFALAPHRCETFKLSTDPQFVDKVRDIVGL
;
A
#
# COMPACT_ATOMS: atom_id res chain seq x y z
N MET A 1 4.57 -29.20 -0.32
CA MET A 1 3.40 -29.45 -1.19
C MET A 1 2.17 -29.47 -0.31
N ALA A 2 1.19 -28.60 -0.57
CA ALA A 2 -0.02 -28.52 0.22
C ALA A 2 -0.91 -29.74 -0.07
N ASP A 3 -1.51 -30.30 0.98
CA ASP A 3 -2.47 -31.40 0.94
C ASP A 3 -3.53 -31.15 -0.15
N PRO A 4 -3.78 -32.10 -1.08
CA PRO A 4 -4.82 -31.98 -2.11
C PRO A 4 -6.23 -31.95 -1.53
N ARG A 5 -6.44 -32.23 -0.24
CA ARG A 5 -7.75 -32.13 0.40
C ARG A 5 -8.16 -30.68 0.63
N ALA A 6 -9.39 -30.38 0.24
CA ALA A 6 -9.99 -29.08 0.51
C ALA A 6 -10.22 -28.92 2.02
N VAL A 7 -9.75 -27.79 2.58
CA VAL A 7 -9.90 -27.48 4.01
C VAL A 7 -11.39 -27.44 4.37
N PRO A 8 -11.86 -28.21 5.36
CA PRO A 8 -13.26 -28.16 5.78
C PRO A 8 -13.57 -26.77 6.33
N ILE A 9 -14.71 -26.21 5.95
CA ILE A 9 -15.21 -24.95 6.50
C ILE A 9 -16.60 -25.19 7.07
N THR A 10 -16.81 -24.76 8.31
CA THR A 10 -18.12 -24.76 8.95
C THR A 10 -18.55 -23.31 9.10
N LEU A 11 -19.71 -22.97 8.56
CA LEU A 11 -20.28 -21.63 8.72
C LEU A 11 -21.15 -21.60 9.96
N SER A 12 -20.90 -20.63 10.85
CA SER A 12 -21.88 -20.25 11.85
C SER A 12 -23.05 -19.52 11.19
N ASP A 13 -24.21 -19.50 11.83
CA ASP A 13 -25.38 -18.77 11.33
C ASP A 13 -25.10 -17.27 11.18
N SER A 14 -24.30 -16.70 12.09
CA SER A 14 -23.88 -15.30 12.03
C SER A 14 -22.93 -15.02 10.86
N ASP A 15 -21.98 -15.91 10.58
CA ASP A 15 -21.11 -15.77 9.40
C ASP A 15 -21.92 -15.91 8.11
N HIS A 16 -22.81 -16.90 8.05
CA HIS A 16 -23.68 -17.10 6.90
C HIS A 16 -24.53 -15.85 6.62
N ALA A 17 -25.18 -15.29 7.65
CA ALA A 17 -25.95 -14.05 7.53
C ALA A 17 -25.08 -12.87 7.10
N THR A 18 -23.87 -12.73 7.65
CA THR A 18 -22.93 -11.66 7.31
C THR A 18 -22.52 -11.72 5.84
N LEU A 19 -22.15 -12.90 5.35
CA LEU A 19 -21.76 -13.12 3.96
C LEU A 19 -22.93 -12.90 3.00
N ALA A 20 -24.11 -13.43 3.32
CA ALA A 20 -25.31 -13.26 2.51
C ALA A 20 -25.75 -11.79 2.41
N ASN A 21 -25.71 -11.06 3.52
CA ASN A 21 -25.99 -9.63 3.55
C ASN A 21 -24.95 -8.83 2.76
N GLY A 22 -23.67 -9.19 2.87
CA GLY A 22 -22.58 -8.59 2.12
C GLY A 22 -22.78 -8.70 0.60
N ILE A 23 -23.26 -9.85 0.11
CA ILE A 23 -23.53 -10.06 -1.33
C ILE A 23 -24.69 -9.20 -1.84
N ARG A 24 -25.73 -8.99 -1.02
CA ARG A 24 -26.94 -8.25 -1.41
C ARG A 24 -26.77 -6.72 -1.38
N ARG A 25 -25.86 -6.21 -0.54
CA ARG A 25 -25.62 -4.77 -0.41
C ARG A 25 -25.02 -4.20 -1.71
N ARG A 26 -25.64 -3.14 -2.24
CA ARG A 26 -25.19 -2.47 -3.47
C ARG A 26 -23.83 -1.79 -3.36
N SER A 27 -23.41 -1.41 -2.16
CA SER A 27 -22.13 -0.74 -1.90
C SER A 27 -20.96 -1.69 -1.67
N THR A 28 -21.19 -3.01 -1.65
CA THR A 28 -20.12 -3.97 -1.41
C THR A 28 -19.19 -4.04 -2.62
N ALA A 29 -17.88 -3.90 -2.38
CA ALA A 29 -16.89 -4.07 -3.43
C ALA A 29 -17.04 -5.46 -4.09
N GLN A 30 -17.10 -5.51 -5.43
CA GLN A 30 -17.35 -6.76 -6.17
C GLN A 30 -16.36 -7.88 -5.81
N GLY A 31 -15.11 -7.53 -5.51
CA GLY A 31 -14.10 -8.47 -5.04
C GLY A 31 -14.51 -9.14 -3.72
N LEU A 32 -15.03 -8.40 -2.75
CA LEU A 32 -15.50 -8.95 -1.48
C LEU A 32 -16.76 -9.81 -1.67
N ALA A 33 -17.69 -9.37 -2.52
CA ALA A 33 -18.89 -10.14 -2.84
C ALA A 33 -18.54 -11.49 -3.51
N MET A 34 -17.56 -11.51 -4.42
CA MET A 34 -17.09 -12.76 -5.04
C MET A 34 -16.48 -13.71 -4.01
N ARG A 35 -15.67 -13.19 -3.07
CA ARG A 35 -15.07 -13.99 -2.00
C ARG A 35 -16.13 -14.59 -1.08
N ALA A 36 -17.16 -13.82 -0.74
CA ALA A 36 -18.29 -14.30 0.04
C ALA A 36 -19.06 -15.42 -0.69
N ARG A 37 -19.31 -15.28 -2.01
CA ARG A 37 -19.93 -16.34 -2.83
C ARG A 37 -19.11 -17.63 -2.82
N ILE A 38 -17.78 -17.52 -2.93
CA ILE A 38 -16.87 -18.68 -2.86
C ILE A 38 -17.03 -19.40 -1.52
N VAL A 39 -16.99 -18.67 -0.40
CA VAL A 39 -17.09 -19.27 0.94
C VAL A 39 -18.44 -19.95 1.15
N LEU A 40 -19.55 -19.28 0.79
CA LEU A 40 -20.88 -19.87 0.89
C LEU A 40 -21.00 -21.16 0.07
N ALA A 41 -20.50 -21.16 -1.18
CA ALA A 41 -20.52 -22.34 -2.03
C ALA A 41 -19.61 -23.47 -1.52
N CYS A 42 -18.47 -23.14 -0.90
CA CYS A 42 -17.57 -24.14 -0.31
C CYS A 42 -18.11 -24.77 0.99
N ALA A 43 -19.09 -24.13 1.63
CA ALA A 43 -19.75 -24.63 2.83
C ALA A 43 -20.94 -25.57 2.52
N GLU A 44 -21.37 -25.65 1.25
CA GLU A 44 -22.36 -26.63 0.82
C GLU A 44 -21.79 -28.07 1.04
N PRO A 45 -22.60 -29.02 1.55
CA PRO A 45 -22.16 -30.39 1.75
C PRO A 45 -21.60 -31.02 0.46
N GLY A 46 -20.40 -31.61 0.54
CA GLY A 46 -19.74 -32.23 -0.62
C GLY A 46 -19.11 -31.26 -1.61
N ALA A 47 -19.06 -29.96 -1.31
CA ALA A 47 -18.48 -28.97 -2.22
C ALA A 47 -16.97 -29.16 -2.43
N THR A 48 -16.60 -29.47 -3.67
CA THR A 48 -15.20 -29.49 -4.12
C THR A 48 -14.80 -28.13 -4.68
N ASN A 49 -13.52 -27.76 -4.54
CA ASN A 49 -13.03 -26.48 -5.07
C ASN A 49 -13.20 -26.39 -6.59
N LEU A 50 -13.10 -27.53 -7.30
CA LEU A 50 -13.27 -27.59 -8.75
C LEU A 50 -14.73 -27.31 -9.16
N ALA A 51 -15.70 -27.89 -8.46
CA ALA A 51 -17.11 -27.64 -8.72
C ALA A 51 -17.50 -26.17 -8.44
N VAL A 52 -17.00 -25.62 -7.31
CA VAL A 52 -17.23 -24.21 -6.96
C VAL A 52 -16.57 -23.27 -7.98
N ALA A 53 -15.35 -23.58 -8.43
CA ALA A 53 -14.65 -22.84 -9.46
C ALA A 53 -15.44 -22.78 -10.78
N ALA A 54 -15.96 -23.92 -11.23
CA ALA A 54 -16.80 -24.00 -12.43
C ALA A 54 -18.11 -23.20 -12.27
N LYS A 55 -18.81 -23.34 -11.13
CA LYS A 55 -20.07 -22.64 -10.82
C LYS A 55 -19.91 -21.11 -10.81
N LEU A 56 -18.78 -20.61 -10.33
CA LEU A 56 -18.52 -19.18 -10.14
C LEU A 56 -17.63 -18.55 -11.23
N GLY A 57 -17.13 -19.33 -12.19
CA GLY A 57 -16.27 -18.85 -13.27
C GLY A 57 -14.91 -18.34 -12.79
N VAL A 58 -14.34 -18.96 -11.75
CA VAL A 58 -13.03 -18.57 -11.18
C VAL A 58 -12.06 -19.75 -11.19
N SER A 59 -10.76 -19.50 -10.97
CA SER A 59 -9.78 -20.58 -10.92
C SER A 59 -9.89 -21.42 -9.64
N ASN A 60 -9.54 -22.71 -9.70
CA ASN A 60 -9.46 -23.60 -8.53
C ASN A 60 -8.51 -23.03 -7.46
N LEU A 61 -7.39 -22.42 -7.87
CA LEU A 61 -6.45 -21.76 -6.96
C LEU A 61 -7.08 -20.59 -6.20
N THR A 62 -7.93 -19.80 -6.87
CA THR A 62 -8.69 -18.71 -6.25
C THR A 62 -9.63 -19.25 -5.17
N VAL A 63 -10.36 -20.32 -5.48
CA VAL A 63 -11.26 -20.97 -4.51
C VAL A 63 -10.49 -21.50 -3.32
N GLY A 64 -9.42 -22.26 -3.55
CA GLY A 64 -8.58 -22.82 -2.49
C GLY A 64 -7.96 -21.75 -1.59
N LYS A 65 -7.53 -20.62 -2.17
CA LYS A 65 -7.00 -19.47 -1.40
C LYS A 65 -8.04 -18.91 -0.44
N TRP A 66 -9.25 -18.61 -0.92
CA TRP A 66 -10.28 -17.99 -0.09
C TRP A 66 -10.89 -18.95 0.91
N ARG A 67 -11.04 -20.22 0.54
CA ARG A 67 -11.47 -21.29 1.46
C ARG A 67 -10.51 -21.43 2.64
N ARG A 68 -9.20 -21.49 2.37
CA ARG A 68 -8.17 -21.55 3.42
C ARG A 68 -8.17 -20.29 4.27
N ARG A 69 -8.17 -19.11 3.65
CA ARG A 69 -8.13 -17.84 4.39
C ARG A 69 -9.37 -17.66 5.28
N PHE A 70 -10.53 -18.12 4.85
CA PHE A 70 -11.73 -18.16 5.69
C PHE A 70 -11.59 -19.15 6.84
N ALA A 71 -11.06 -20.35 6.61
CA ALA A 71 -10.82 -21.31 7.69
C ALA A 71 -9.86 -20.76 8.76
N ASP A 72 -8.85 -19.98 8.35
CA ASP A 72 -7.84 -19.42 9.26
C ASP A 72 -8.31 -18.14 9.99
N GLN A 73 -9.08 -17.28 9.32
CA GLN A 73 -9.35 -15.89 9.76
C GLN A 73 -10.85 -15.54 9.80
N GLY A 74 -11.74 -16.45 9.42
CA GLY A 74 -13.18 -16.19 9.31
C GLY A 74 -13.51 -15.09 8.30
N VAL A 75 -14.60 -14.36 8.55
CA VAL A 75 -15.11 -13.30 7.65
C VAL A 75 -14.10 -12.15 7.47
N THR A 76 -13.33 -11.80 8.50
CA THR A 76 -12.34 -10.71 8.43
C THR A 76 -11.22 -11.03 7.43
N GLY A 77 -10.91 -12.32 7.26
CA GLY A 77 -9.98 -12.81 6.25
C GLY A 77 -10.40 -12.56 4.79
N LEU A 78 -11.65 -12.18 4.53
CA LEU A 78 -12.11 -11.90 3.16
C LEU A 78 -11.81 -10.46 2.72
N VAL A 79 -11.47 -9.58 3.66
CA VAL A 79 -11.12 -8.19 3.38
C VAL A 79 -9.71 -8.11 2.78
N ASP A 80 -9.51 -7.17 1.86
CA ASP A 80 -8.17 -6.87 1.37
C ASP A 80 -7.32 -6.30 2.51
N ALA A 81 -6.12 -6.86 2.69
CA ALA A 81 -5.14 -6.23 3.55
C ALA A 81 -4.80 -4.85 2.98
N LEU A 82 -4.49 -3.90 3.87
CA LEU A 82 -3.79 -2.68 3.47
C LEU A 82 -2.59 -3.10 2.63
N ARG A 83 -2.47 -2.56 1.42
CA ARG A 83 -1.30 -2.73 0.58
C ARG A 83 -0.38 -1.55 0.87
N PRO A 84 0.52 -1.63 1.88
CA PRO A 84 1.55 -0.61 1.99
C PRO A 84 2.32 -0.61 0.67
N GLY A 85 2.60 0.58 0.14
CA GLY A 85 3.42 0.73 -1.05
C GLY A 85 4.81 0.14 -0.86
N ALA A 86 5.63 0.19 -1.91
CA ALA A 86 7.02 -0.27 -1.82
C ALA A 86 7.72 0.45 -0.64
N PRO A 87 8.41 -0.29 0.26
CA PRO A 87 9.07 0.29 1.41
C PRO A 87 10.12 1.32 0.96
N ARG A 88 10.30 2.38 1.76
CA ARG A 88 11.25 3.45 1.51
C ARG A 88 12.67 2.90 1.32
N THR A 89 13.35 3.36 0.27
CA THR A 89 14.77 3.05 0.01
C THR A 89 15.72 4.13 0.53
N LEU A 90 15.23 5.37 0.73
CA LEU A 90 16.05 6.46 1.25
C LEU A 90 15.90 6.53 2.76
N LEU A 91 17.04 6.57 3.45
CA LEU A 91 17.10 6.75 4.90
C LEU A 91 16.85 8.22 5.26
N ASP A 92 16.35 8.47 6.47
CA ASP A 92 15.99 9.81 6.93
C ASP A 92 17.21 10.75 6.95
N GLU A 93 18.40 10.22 7.27
CA GLU A 93 19.67 10.94 7.25
C GLU A 93 20.04 11.44 5.84
N GLN A 94 19.68 10.68 4.80
CA GLN A 94 19.93 11.08 3.41
C GLN A 94 19.02 12.24 3.00
N ILE A 95 17.77 12.24 3.49
CA ILE A 95 16.81 13.31 3.24
C ILE A 95 17.27 14.59 3.93
N GLU A 96 17.64 14.49 5.21
CA GLU A 96 18.16 15.62 6.00
C GLU A 96 19.39 16.24 5.32
N ARG A 97 20.35 15.42 4.89
CA ARG A 97 21.54 15.88 4.19
C ARG A 97 21.22 16.63 2.89
N VAL A 98 20.20 16.20 2.14
CA VAL A 98 19.74 16.92 0.94
C VAL A 98 19.16 18.28 1.31
N ILE A 99 18.34 18.34 2.36
CA ILE A 99 17.66 19.57 2.80
C ILE A 99 18.68 20.59 3.33
N SER A 100 19.53 20.20 4.29
CA SER A 100 20.59 21.08 4.84
C SER A 100 21.51 21.58 3.73
N THR A 101 22.04 20.70 2.87
CA THR A 101 22.93 21.13 1.77
C THR A 101 22.23 22.11 0.82
N THR A 102 20.95 21.88 0.51
CA THR A 102 20.18 22.76 -0.38
C THR A 102 20.01 24.17 0.20
N LEU A 103 19.89 24.28 1.52
CA LEU A 103 19.50 25.52 2.21
C LEU A 103 20.67 26.30 2.79
N GLU A 104 21.72 25.61 3.22
CA GLU A 104 22.85 26.20 3.95
C GLU A 104 24.06 26.45 3.07
N THR A 105 24.08 25.88 1.85
CA THR A 105 25.25 25.97 0.96
C THR A 105 24.85 26.41 -0.44
N LEU A 106 25.84 26.91 -1.17
CA LEU A 106 25.72 27.27 -2.59
C LEU A 106 26.73 26.47 -3.42
N PRO A 107 26.35 26.02 -4.61
CA PRO A 107 27.30 25.37 -5.51
C PRO A 107 28.37 26.36 -6.00
N LYS A 108 29.60 25.89 -6.16
CA LYS A 108 30.71 26.71 -6.67
C LYS A 108 30.37 27.35 -8.02
N GLY A 109 30.42 28.67 -8.12
CA GLY A 109 30.17 29.40 -9.36
C GLY A 109 28.72 29.37 -9.85
N ALA A 110 27.74 29.15 -8.97
CA ALA A 110 26.32 29.30 -9.28
C ALA A 110 25.57 29.88 -8.07
N THR A 111 24.47 30.60 -8.34
CA THR A 111 23.65 31.28 -7.33
C THR A 111 22.67 30.35 -6.62
N HIS A 112 22.41 29.16 -7.17
CA HIS A 112 21.49 28.19 -6.60
C HIS A 112 21.88 26.75 -6.98
N TRP A 113 21.48 25.77 -6.17
CA TRP A 113 21.58 24.38 -6.54
C TRP A 113 20.72 24.04 -7.76
N SER A 114 21.24 23.18 -8.62
CA SER A 114 20.42 22.43 -9.59
C SER A 114 20.28 20.99 -9.09
N THR A 115 19.17 20.32 -9.42
CA THR A 115 18.94 18.94 -8.97
C THR A 115 20.06 17.99 -9.41
N ARG A 116 20.64 18.20 -10.61
CA ARG A 116 21.73 17.36 -11.13
C ARG A 116 23.04 17.61 -10.39
N ARG A 117 23.34 18.87 -10.07
CA ARG A 117 24.58 19.23 -9.40
C ARG A 117 24.58 18.77 -7.94
N LEU A 118 23.45 18.94 -7.25
CA LEU A 118 23.28 18.44 -5.89
C LEU A 118 23.30 16.91 -5.84
N ALA A 119 22.73 16.25 -6.84
CA ALA A 119 22.81 14.80 -6.98
C ALA A 119 24.26 14.31 -7.11
N ALA A 120 25.07 14.96 -7.94
CA ALA A 120 26.48 14.64 -8.10
C ALA A 120 27.29 14.89 -6.81
N GLU A 121 27.02 16.00 -6.11
CA GLU A 121 27.66 16.34 -4.84
C GLU A 121 27.36 15.31 -3.75
N LEU A 122 26.10 14.84 -3.69
CA LEU A 122 25.64 13.96 -2.62
C LEU A 122 25.73 12.47 -2.96
N GLY A 123 26.13 12.11 -4.18
CA GLY A 123 26.17 10.71 -4.64
C GLY A 123 24.79 10.09 -4.73
N MET A 124 23.77 10.88 -5.06
CA MET A 124 22.36 10.45 -5.15
C MET A 124 21.86 10.52 -6.59
N SER A 125 20.72 9.88 -6.89
CA SER A 125 20.08 10.06 -8.20
C SER A 125 19.41 11.44 -8.28
N GLN A 126 19.39 12.02 -9.48
CA GLN A 126 18.68 13.29 -9.71
C GLN A 126 17.18 13.17 -9.39
N THR A 127 16.57 12.00 -9.63
CA THR A 127 15.16 11.73 -9.32
C THR A 127 14.90 11.72 -7.81
N ALA A 128 15.83 11.21 -7.00
CA ALA A 128 15.74 11.28 -5.54
C ALA A 128 15.74 12.75 -5.05
N ILE A 129 16.70 13.55 -5.52
CA ILE A 129 16.77 14.98 -5.18
C ILE A 129 15.49 15.71 -5.61
N SER A 130 15.02 15.48 -6.84
CA SER A 130 13.83 16.13 -7.38
C SER A 130 12.56 15.76 -6.61
N ARG A 131 12.46 14.51 -6.13
CA ARG A 131 11.35 14.07 -5.28
C ARG A 131 11.40 14.73 -3.90
N ILE A 132 12.57 14.78 -3.27
CA ILE A 132 12.76 15.47 -1.98
C ILE A 132 12.43 16.95 -2.11
N TRP A 133 12.90 17.64 -3.15
CA TRP A 133 12.57 19.06 -3.32
C TRP A 133 11.08 19.31 -3.52
N ARG A 134 10.38 18.48 -4.31
CA ARG A 134 8.91 18.60 -4.43
C ARG A 134 8.20 18.33 -3.10
N ALA A 135 8.68 17.32 -2.37
CA ALA A 135 8.13 16.93 -1.08
C ALA A 135 8.20 18.06 -0.05
N PHE A 136 9.35 18.72 0.04
CA PHE A 136 9.60 19.81 0.98
C PHE A 136 9.33 21.20 0.37
N ALA A 137 8.70 21.26 -0.81
CA ALA A 137 8.46 22.48 -1.58
C ALA A 137 9.71 23.38 -1.75
N LEU A 138 10.90 22.78 -1.84
CA LEU A 138 12.16 23.48 -2.03
C LEU A 138 12.29 23.98 -3.46
N ALA A 139 12.47 25.28 -3.63
CA ALA A 139 12.68 25.94 -4.93
C ALA A 139 13.90 26.86 -4.89
N PRO A 140 15.14 26.33 -4.95
CA PRO A 140 16.37 27.12 -4.78
C PRO A 140 16.54 28.22 -5.84
N HIS A 141 15.92 28.06 -7.01
CA HIS A 141 15.96 29.03 -8.10
C HIS A 141 14.90 30.14 -8.00
N ARG A 142 13.99 30.08 -7.01
CA ARG A 142 12.87 31.03 -6.86
C ARG A 142 12.93 31.88 -5.59
N CYS A 143 13.87 31.61 -4.68
CA CYS A 143 13.84 32.20 -3.36
C CYS A 143 15.18 32.87 -3.03
N GLU A 144 15.18 34.19 -2.87
CA GLU A 144 16.32 34.95 -2.33
C GLU A 144 16.43 34.85 -0.80
N THR A 145 15.34 34.51 -0.10
CA THR A 145 15.30 34.30 1.36
C THR A 145 14.19 33.30 1.70
N PHE A 146 14.53 32.01 1.75
CA PHE A 146 13.61 31.00 2.29
C PHE A 146 13.68 31.06 3.82
N LYS A 147 12.65 31.61 4.48
CA LYS A 147 12.50 31.47 5.93
C LYS A 147 11.99 30.07 6.23
N LEU A 148 12.88 29.20 6.70
CA LEU A 148 12.45 27.99 7.38
C LEU A 148 11.63 28.40 8.62
N SER A 149 10.49 27.75 8.79
CA SER A 149 9.88 27.68 10.10
C SER A 149 10.78 26.82 10.98
N THR A 150 11.28 27.37 12.08
CA THR A 150 12.02 26.64 13.13
C THR A 150 11.08 25.76 13.97
N ASP A 151 9.97 25.30 13.39
CA ASP A 151 8.98 24.45 14.03
C ASP A 151 9.56 23.02 14.15
N PRO A 152 9.75 22.49 15.37
CA PRO A 152 10.20 21.11 15.58
C PRO A 152 9.29 20.07 14.90
N GLN A 153 8.02 20.41 14.63
CA GLN A 153 7.05 19.55 13.94
C GLN A 153 7.01 19.74 12.42
N PHE A 154 7.85 20.62 11.85
CA PHE A 154 7.86 20.88 10.41
C PHE A 154 8.15 19.60 9.62
N VAL A 155 9.09 18.79 10.10
CA VAL A 155 9.46 17.51 9.50
C VAL A 155 8.26 16.55 9.46
N ASP A 156 7.49 16.47 10.55
CA ASP A 156 6.33 15.58 10.65
C ASP A 156 5.13 16.06 9.81
N LYS A 157 4.91 17.37 9.71
CA LYS A 157 3.87 17.94 8.84
C LYS A 157 4.20 17.77 7.37
N VAL A 158 5.48 17.93 6.98
CA VAL A 158 5.90 17.61 5.62
C VAL A 158 5.70 16.12 5.36
N ARG A 159 6.08 15.23 6.31
CA ARG A 159 5.85 13.78 6.19
C ARG A 159 4.40 13.43 5.84
N ASP A 160 3.43 14.05 6.51
CA ASP A 160 2.00 13.82 6.28
C ASP A 160 1.52 14.34 4.91
N ILE A 161 1.94 15.54 4.49
CA ILE A 161 1.47 16.18 3.24
C ILE A 161 1.98 15.44 1.99
N VAL A 162 3.18 14.86 2.03
CA VAL A 162 3.74 14.16 0.87
C VAL A 162 3.47 12.65 0.87
N GLY A 163 2.76 12.15 1.88
CA GLY A 163 2.53 10.71 2.05
C GLY A 163 3.84 9.93 2.19
N LEU A 164 4.77 10.44 3.00
CA LEU A 164 6.03 9.79 3.39
C LEU A 164 5.81 8.75 4.50
#